data_AF-A0AA39W3R4-F1
#
_entry.id   AF-A0AA39W3R4-F1
#
_cell.length_a   1.000
_cell.length_b   1.000
_cell.length_c   1.000
_cell.angle_alpha   90.00
_cell.angle_beta   90.00
_cell.angle_gamma   90.00
#
_symmetry.space_group_name_H-M   'P 1'
#
loop_
_entity.id
_entity.type
_entity.pdbx_description
1 polymer ?
#
loop_
_entity_poly.entity_id
_entity_poly.type
_entity_poly.pdbx_seq_one_letter_code
_entity_poly.pdbx_strand_id
1 'polypeptide(L)'
;MLCTILSPTDDELEHLSLEDGAKLIDRIIGLVKKDFPHNLDAPEDLTREIEEPAFVVWRSQVTPERLKPKTLKSYFTYRELDIASGYTSPGSSTLEHGPTHISPAELERTREIEKNYSNFITSINNVYSHDKEILAAKKLHVEGGFLCSAVQAIADETSLPPQLTRGGSLAHDLGMGKESRVDG
;
A
#
# COMPACT_ATOMS: atom_id res chain seq x y z
N MET A 1 -5.05 15.99 3.73
CA MET A 1 -3.74 16.37 4.33
C MET A 1 -2.82 15.16 4.50
N LEU A 2 -3.28 14.04 5.09
CA LEU A 2 -2.42 12.86 5.31
C LEU A 2 -1.92 12.18 4.03
N CYS A 3 -2.76 11.97 3.01
CA CYS A 3 -2.30 11.38 1.73
C CYS A 3 -1.21 12.23 1.04
N THR A 4 -1.27 13.55 1.19
CA THR A 4 -0.30 14.51 0.63
C THR A 4 1.08 14.39 1.28
N ILE A 5 1.17 13.87 2.51
CA ILE A 5 2.42 13.57 3.21
C ILE A 5 2.82 12.11 2.99
N LEU A 6 1.84 11.20 2.98
CA LEU A 6 2.06 9.76 2.81
C LEU A 6 2.73 9.42 1.47
N SER A 7 2.24 9.93 0.34
CA SER A 7 2.80 9.55 -0.97
C SER A 7 4.24 10.01 -1.19
N PRO A 8 4.65 11.26 -0.87
CA PRO A 8 6.05 11.64 -0.94
C PRO A 8 6.95 10.91 0.06
N THR A 9 6.40 10.54 1.23
CA THR A 9 7.14 9.74 2.22
C THR A 9 7.40 8.33 1.71
N ASP A 10 6.40 7.70 1.07
CA ASP A 10 6.51 6.37 0.44
C ASP A 10 7.65 6.34 -0.58
N ASP A 11 7.71 7.33 -1.49
CA ASP A 11 8.79 7.42 -2.49
C ASP A 11 10.17 7.67 -1.84
N GLU A 12 10.27 8.51 -0.80
CA GLU A 12 11.54 8.78 -0.10
C GLU A 12 12.07 7.52 0.64
N LEU A 13 11.17 6.71 1.21
CA LEU A 13 11.55 5.49 1.90
C LEU A 13 12.21 4.46 0.98
N GLU A 14 11.92 4.49 -0.33
CA GLU A 14 12.59 3.63 -1.32
C GLU A 14 14.11 3.89 -1.40
N HIS A 15 14.56 5.10 -1.02
CA HIS A 15 15.96 5.50 -1.02
C HIS A 15 16.72 5.15 0.26
N LEU A 16 16.05 4.63 1.29
CA LEU A 16 16.60 4.47 2.63
C LEU A 16 16.76 3.01 3.05
N SER A 17 17.61 2.78 4.06
CA SER A 17 17.58 1.55 4.85
C SER A 17 16.29 1.49 5.68
N LEU A 18 15.89 0.30 6.15
CA LEU A 18 14.75 0.20 7.07
C LEU A 18 14.99 0.99 8.35
N GLU A 19 16.25 1.03 8.82
CA GLU A 19 16.63 1.78 10.01
C GLU A 19 16.48 3.29 9.81
N ASP A 20 17.00 3.83 8.70
CA ASP A 20 16.92 5.26 8.42
C ASP A 20 15.51 5.70 8.03
N GLY A 21 14.77 4.83 7.33
CA GLY A 21 13.35 5.01 7.07
C GLY A 21 12.53 5.08 8.36
N ALA A 22 12.81 4.21 9.34
CA ALA A 22 12.15 4.27 10.64
C ALA A 22 12.41 5.60 11.38
N LYS A 23 13.65 6.10 11.33
CA LYS A 23 13.99 7.43 11.90
C LYS A 23 13.23 8.55 11.22
N LEU A 24 13.08 8.49 9.88
CA LEU A 24 12.29 9.45 9.12
C LEU A 24 10.81 9.42 9.52
N ILE A 25 10.21 8.23 9.59
CA ILE A 25 8.83 8.03 10.02
C ILE A 25 8.59 8.57 11.42
N ASP A 26 9.46 8.25 12.39
CA ASP A 26 9.33 8.74 13.76
C ASP A 26 9.41 10.27 13.83
N ARG A 27 10.26 10.88 12.99
CA ARG A 27 10.35 12.34 12.87
C ARG A 27 9.05 12.93 12.29
N ILE A 28 8.50 12.35 11.23
CA ILE A 28 7.26 12.82 10.60
C ILE A 28 6.09 12.69 11.57
N ILE A 29 5.94 11.55 12.24
CA ILE A 29 4.93 11.33 13.28
C ILE A 29 5.08 12.38 14.39
N GLY A 30 6.31 12.64 14.83
CA GLY A 30 6.58 13.64 15.87
C GLY A 30 6.22 15.07 15.45
N LEU A 31 6.35 15.42 14.17
CA LEU A 31 5.90 16.71 13.63
C LEU A 31 4.38 16.77 13.52
N VAL A 32 3.75 15.74 12.97
CA VAL A 32 2.30 15.63 12.87
C VAL A 32 1.68 15.76 14.27
N LYS A 33 2.13 15.00 15.27
CA LYS A 33 1.61 15.12 16.65
C LYS A 33 1.76 16.51 17.28
N LYS A 34 2.74 17.31 16.83
CA LYS A 34 2.94 18.69 17.32
C LYS A 34 2.08 19.71 16.59
N ASP A 35 1.91 19.55 15.28
CA ASP A 35 1.27 20.56 14.42
C ASP A 35 -0.22 20.26 14.14
N PHE A 36 -0.66 19.01 14.28
CA PHE A 36 -2.03 18.56 13.98
C PHE A 36 -3.11 18.92 15.03
N PRO A 37 -2.85 19.17 16.34
CA PRO A 37 -3.94 19.46 17.28
C PRO A 37 -4.61 20.84 17.09
N HIS A 38 -4.29 21.59 16.03
CA HIS A 38 -4.73 22.98 15.89
C HIS A 38 -5.47 23.32 14.59
N ASN A 39 -5.65 22.38 13.65
CA ASN A 39 -6.00 22.76 12.28
C ASN A 39 -7.15 22.00 11.62
N LEU A 40 -7.87 21.19 12.40
CA LEU A 40 -9.16 20.64 11.98
C LEU A 40 -10.16 21.16 12.99
N ASP A 41 -11.20 21.87 12.56
CA ASP A 41 -12.36 22.21 13.41
C ASP A 41 -13.16 20.94 13.82
N ALA A 42 -12.46 19.81 14.00
CA ALA A 42 -12.98 18.49 14.31
C ALA A 42 -12.79 18.19 15.81
N PRO A 43 -13.67 17.37 16.42
CA PRO A 43 -13.47 16.89 17.78
C PRO A 43 -12.13 16.16 17.94
N GLU A 44 -11.47 16.35 19.09
CA GLU A 44 -10.18 15.74 19.43
C GLU A 44 -10.21 14.20 19.32
N ASP A 45 -11.32 13.58 19.73
CA ASP A 45 -11.51 12.12 19.64
C ASP A 45 -11.52 11.62 18.19
N LEU A 46 -12.17 12.36 17.28
CA LEU A 46 -12.24 12.02 15.85
C LEU A 46 -10.88 12.20 15.17
N THR A 47 -10.12 13.19 15.63
CA THR A 47 -8.77 13.47 15.15
C THR A 47 -7.82 12.31 15.53
N ARG A 48 -7.90 11.84 16.77
CA ARG A 48 -7.12 10.69 17.26
C ARG A 48 -7.51 9.36 16.60
N GLU A 49 -8.80 9.18 16.29
CA GLU A 49 -9.31 7.98 15.62
C GLU A 49 -8.68 7.76 14.23
N ILE A 50 -8.14 8.82 13.61
CA ILE A 50 -7.58 8.80 12.25
C ILE A 50 -6.05 8.86 12.26
N GLU A 51 -5.47 9.56 13.23
CA GLU A 51 -4.02 9.67 13.39
C GLU A 51 -3.33 8.34 13.67
N GLU A 52 -3.82 7.57 14.66
CA GLU A 52 -3.13 6.34 15.06
C GLU A 52 -3.13 5.26 13.94
N PRO A 53 -4.25 5.03 13.21
CA PRO A 53 -4.20 4.18 12.02
C PRO A 53 -3.22 4.67 10.96
N ALA A 54 -3.10 5.98 10.74
CA ALA A 54 -2.14 6.55 9.80
C ALA A 54 -0.69 6.27 10.22
N PHE A 55 -0.38 6.38 11.51
CA PHE A 55 0.95 6.08 12.05
C PHE A 55 1.29 4.60 11.97
N VAL A 56 0.29 3.71 12.10
CA VAL A 56 0.48 2.27 11.85
C VAL A 56 0.88 2.03 10.41
N VAL A 57 0.19 2.66 9.44
CA VAL A 57 0.54 2.55 8.02
C VAL A 57 1.92 3.12 7.70
N TRP A 58 2.35 4.21 8.33
CA TRP A 58 3.73 4.67 8.12
C TRP A 58 4.75 3.67 8.66
N ARG A 59 4.55 3.17 9.89
CA ARG A 59 5.51 2.26 10.51
C ARG A 59 5.61 0.90 9.79
N SER A 60 4.52 0.43 9.18
CA SER A 60 4.53 -0.86 8.45
C SER A 60 5.51 -0.86 7.27
N GLN A 61 5.70 0.30 6.62
CA GLN A 61 6.50 0.44 5.40
C GLN A 61 7.98 0.12 5.61
N VAL A 62 8.46 0.21 6.86
CA VAL A 62 9.86 -0.04 7.24
C VAL A 62 10.04 -1.29 8.10
N THR A 63 9.02 -2.14 8.18
CA THR A 63 9.14 -3.38 8.96
C THR A 63 10.10 -4.36 8.29
N PRO A 64 10.95 -5.07 9.05
CA PRO A 64 11.81 -6.13 8.50
C PRO A 64 11.01 -7.26 7.83
N GLU A 65 9.73 -7.40 8.17
CA GLU A 65 8.83 -8.33 7.51
C GLU A 65 8.77 -8.11 6.00
N ARG A 66 8.89 -6.86 5.51
CA ARG A 66 8.92 -6.50 4.09
C ARG A 66 9.91 -7.34 3.28
N LEU A 67 11.09 -7.60 3.84
CA LEU A 67 12.20 -8.29 3.17
C LEU A 67 12.07 -9.82 3.15
N LYS A 68 11.10 -10.38 3.88
CA LYS A 68 10.92 -11.84 3.95
C LYS A 68 10.18 -12.37 2.72
N PRO A 69 10.52 -13.58 2.24
CA PRO A 69 9.73 -14.29 1.23
C PRO A 69 8.29 -14.48 1.72
N LYS A 70 7.32 -14.34 0.80
CA LYS A 70 5.90 -14.44 1.14
C LYS A 70 5.15 -15.29 0.14
N THR A 71 4.26 -16.11 0.67
CA THR A 71 3.09 -16.60 -0.07
C THR A 71 2.11 -15.47 -0.33
N LEU A 72 1.25 -15.58 -1.35
CA LEU A 72 0.18 -14.61 -1.62
C LEU A 72 -0.68 -14.37 -0.37
N LYS A 73 -1.02 -15.43 0.35
CA LYS A 73 -1.78 -15.34 1.61
C LYS A 73 -1.04 -14.53 2.68
N SER A 74 0.24 -14.84 2.91
CA SER A 74 1.04 -14.09 3.89
C SER A 74 1.34 -12.66 3.43
N TYR A 75 1.39 -12.42 2.12
CA TYR A 75 1.54 -11.10 1.54
C TYR A 75 0.32 -10.21 1.84
N PHE A 76 -0.90 -10.70 1.61
CA PHE A 76 -2.10 -9.94 1.97
C PHE A 76 -2.20 -9.70 3.48
N THR A 77 -1.81 -10.69 4.30
CA THR A 77 -1.76 -10.51 5.77
C THR A 77 -0.78 -9.42 6.17
N TYR A 78 0.39 -9.35 5.52
CA TYR A 78 1.37 -8.27 5.70
C TYR A 78 0.81 -6.92 5.22
N ARG A 79 0.18 -6.87 4.03
CA ARG A 79 -0.34 -5.63 3.43
C ARG A 79 -1.58 -5.09 4.10
N GLU A 80 -2.30 -5.86 4.92
CA GLU A 80 -3.43 -5.37 5.70
C GLU A 80 -3.05 -4.16 6.59
N LEU A 81 -1.82 -4.15 7.11
CA LEU A 81 -1.26 -3.04 7.89
C LEU A 81 -0.54 -1.97 7.03
N ASP A 82 -0.12 -2.36 5.83
CA ASP A 82 0.76 -1.59 4.94
C ASP A 82 0.02 -0.77 3.89
N ILE A 83 -1.27 -1.05 3.72
CA ILE A 83 -2.17 -0.25 2.92
C ILE A 83 -3.08 0.58 3.78
N ALA A 84 -3.51 1.66 3.16
CA ALA A 84 -4.39 2.65 3.67
C ALA A 84 -5.79 2.18 4.09
N SER A 85 -5.98 0.90 4.43
CA SER A 85 -7.20 0.37 5.06
C SER A 85 -7.56 1.18 6.31
N GLY A 86 -6.55 1.66 7.06
CA GLY A 86 -6.73 2.60 8.16
C GLY A 86 -7.25 3.99 7.75
N TYR A 87 -7.00 4.43 6.50
CA TYR A 87 -7.52 5.69 5.93
C TYR A 87 -8.81 5.52 5.12
N THR A 88 -9.18 4.29 4.75
CA THR A 88 -10.44 3.98 4.07
C THR A 88 -11.45 3.33 5.00
N SER A 89 -11.05 3.10 6.26
CA SER A 89 -11.91 2.64 7.34
C SER A 89 -13.01 3.67 7.59
N PRO A 90 -14.18 3.27 8.11
CA PRO A 90 -15.28 4.19 8.37
C PRO A 90 -14.94 5.35 9.32
N GLY A 91 -13.85 5.26 10.10
CA GLY A 91 -13.30 6.41 10.84
C GLY A 91 -12.92 7.58 9.93
N SER A 92 -12.44 7.33 8.70
CA SER A 92 -12.11 8.38 7.73
C SER A 92 -13.34 8.93 6.99
N SER A 93 -14.41 8.13 6.84
CA SER A 93 -15.67 8.62 6.27
C SER A 93 -16.42 9.56 7.21
N THR A 94 -16.15 9.54 8.52
CA THR A 94 -16.68 10.53 9.46
C THR A 94 -16.16 11.95 9.24
N LEU A 95 -14.94 12.12 8.71
CA LEU A 95 -14.40 13.44 8.34
C LEU A 95 -14.98 13.97 7.02
N GLU A 96 -15.22 13.09 6.05
CA GLU A 96 -15.67 13.50 4.70
C GLU A 96 -17.19 13.63 4.56
N HIS A 97 -17.98 12.84 5.31
CA HIS A 97 -19.44 12.73 5.13
C HIS A 97 -20.26 13.17 6.36
N GLY A 98 -19.60 13.75 7.38
CA GLY A 98 -20.22 14.15 8.64
C GLY A 98 -20.23 13.03 9.69
N PRO A 99 -20.68 13.30 10.92
CA PRO A 99 -20.57 12.38 12.05
C PRO A 99 -21.57 11.23 11.95
N THR A 100 -21.32 10.28 11.04
CA THR A 100 -21.89 8.94 11.17
C THR A 100 -21.08 8.19 12.21
N HIS A 101 -21.46 8.33 13.47
CA HIS A 101 -20.92 7.50 14.54
C HIS A 101 -21.33 6.05 14.28
N ILE A 102 -20.41 5.26 13.72
CA ILE A 102 -20.55 3.82 13.56
C ILE A 102 -20.03 3.19 14.85
N SER A 103 -20.87 2.41 15.52
CA SER A 103 -20.48 1.76 16.77
C SER A 103 -19.38 0.71 16.51
N PRO A 104 -18.54 0.39 17.52
CA PRO A 104 -17.56 -0.69 17.39
C PRO A 104 -18.17 -2.03 16.94
N ALA A 105 -19.41 -2.31 17.35
CA ALA A 105 -20.13 -3.51 16.94
C ALA A 105 -20.59 -3.47 15.47
N GLU A 106 -20.80 -2.29 14.90
CA GLU A 106 -21.07 -2.11 13.47
C GLU A 106 -19.79 -2.22 12.64
N LEU A 107 -18.68 -1.61 13.10
CA LEU A 107 -17.35 -1.78 12.49
C LEU A 107 -16.94 -3.26 12.46
N GLU A 108 -17.20 -3.99 13.55
CA GLU A 108 -16.89 -5.42 13.59
C GLU A 108 -17.69 -6.22 12.55
N ARG A 109 -18.93 -5.81 12.27
CA ARG A 109 -19.75 -6.44 11.22
C ARG A 109 -19.24 -6.14 9.80
N THR A 110 -18.45 -5.10 9.60
CA THR A 110 -17.87 -4.73 8.30
C THR A 110 -16.45 -5.24 8.08
N ARG A 111 -15.81 -5.85 9.09
CA ARG A 111 -14.41 -6.34 9.03
C ARG A 111 -14.06 -7.13 7.77
N GLU A 112 -14.89 -8.12 7.40
CA GLU A 112 -14.62 -8.96 6.22
C GLU A 112 -14.79 -8.18 4.90
N ILE A 113 -15.68 -7.19 4.87
CA ILE A 113 -15.88 -6.31 3.72
C ILE A 113 -14.65 -5.39 3.57
N GLU A 114 -14.17 -4.82 4.67
CA GLU A 114 -12.98 -3.98 4.71
C GLU A 114 -11.73 -4.75 4.29
N LYS A 115 -11.58 -6.00 4.76
CA LYS A 115 -10.49 -6.89 4.35
C LYS A 115 -10.54 -7.18 2.85
N ASN A 116 -11.71 -7.50 2.32
CA ASN A 116 -11.88 -7.75 0.88
C ASN A 116 -11.56 -6.49 0.05
N TYR A 117 -12.01 -5.32 0.50
CA TYR A 117 -11.72 -4.05 -0.16
C TYR A 117 -10.22 -3.70 -0.11
N SER A 118 -9.56 -3.93 1.03
CA SER A 118 -8.11 -3.76 1.18
C SER A 118 -7.32 -4.65 0.21
N ASN A 119 -7.70 -5.93 0.11
CA ASN A 119 -7.07 -6.86 -0.84
C ASN A 119 -7.27 -6.42 -2.29
N PHE A 120 -8.45 -5.88 -2.63
CA PHE A 120 -8.74 -5.36 -3.96
C PHE A 120 -7.83 -4.16 -4.29
N ILE A 121 -7.78 -3.13 -3.43
CA ILE A 121 -6.91 -1.96 -3.64
C ILE A 121 -5.45 -2.40 -3.75
N THR A 122 -5.00 -3.30 -2.88
CA THR A 122 -3.64 -3.85 -2.89
C THR A 122 -3.31 -4.47 -4.23
N SER A 123 -4.20 -5.31 -4.75
CA SER A 123 -4.00 -6.02 -6.00
C SER A 123 -3.91 -5.05 -7.18
N ILE A 124 -4.82 -4.08 -7.26
CA ILE A 124 -4.84 -3.06 -8.32
C ILE A 124 -3.55 -2.21 -8.25
N ASN A 125 -3.19 -1.73 -7.07
CA ASN A 125 -1.97 -0.96 -6.87
C ASN A 125 -0.74 -1.75 -7.33
N ASN A 126 -0.57 -3.01 -6.93
CA ASN A 126 0.59 -3.81 -7.32
C ASN A 126 0.64 -4.13 -8.81
N VAL A 127 -0.50 -4.28 -9.49
CA VAL A 127 -0.51 -4.47 -10.95
C VAL A 127 -0.03 -3.22 -11.68
N TYR A 128 -0.57 -2.05 -11.32
CA TYR A 128 -0.27 -0.80 -12.03
C TYR A 128 1.06 -0.16 -11.63
N SER A 129 1.55 -0.40 -10.41
CA SER A 129 2.84 0.11 -9.95
C SER A 129 4.01 -0.84 -10.20
N HIS A 130 3.76 -2.05 -10.70
CA HIS A 130 4.79 -3.10 -10.85
C HIS A 130 6.05 -2.62 -11.57
N ASP A 131 5.90 -1.90 -12.69
CA ASP A 131 7.04 -1.43 -13.47
C ASP A 131 7.83 -0.34 -12.72
N LYS A 132 7.16 0.49 -11.90
CA LYS A 132 7.79 1.45 -10.96
C LYS A 132 8.62 0.68 -9.92
N GLU A 133 8.00 -0.30 -9.27
CA GLU A 133 8.62 -1.08 -8.17
C GLU A 133 9.83 -1.90 -8.67
N ILE A 134 9.77 -2.46 -9.88
CA ILE A 134 10.92 -3.14 -10.49
C ILE A 134 12.08 -2.17 -10.73
N LEU A 135 11.79 -0.96 -11.19
CA LEU A 135 12.83 0.04 -11.42
C LEU A 135 13.44 0.50 -10.09
N ALA A 136 12.62 0.68 -9.06
CA ALA A 136 13.06 1.00 -7.71
C ALA A 136 14.01 -0.09 -7.16
N ALA A 137 13.62 -1.36 -7.24
CA ALA A 137 14.42 -2.50 -6.78
C ALA A 137 15.78 -2.64 -7.50
N LYS A 138 15.89 -2.11 -8.73
CA LYS A 138 17.14 -2.14 -9.50
C LYS A 138 18.05 -0.94 -9.23
N LYS A 139 17.51 0.19 -8.79
CA LYS A 139 18.20 1.48 -8.79
C LYS A 139 18.35 2.12 -7.40
N LEU A 140 17.47 1.78 -6.47
CA LEU A 140 17.37 2.43 -5.17
C LEU A 140 17.97 1.56 -4.08
N HIS A 141 17.71 1.89 -2.81
CA HIS A 141 18.31 1.17 -1.70
C HIS A 141 17.81 -0.28 -1.64
N VAL A 142 18.69 -1.22 -1.32
CA VAL A 142 18.40 -2.67 -1.37
C VAL A 142 17.28 -3.09 -0.41
N GLU A 143 17.06 -2.33 0.65
CA GLU A 143 15.99 -2.57 1.62
C GLU A 143 14.72 -1.75 1.30
N GLY A 144 14.84 -0.43 1.18
CA GLY A 144 13.70 0.46 0.90
C GLY A 144 13.05 0.19 -0.45
N GLY A 145 13.87 0.08 -1.50
CA GLY A 145 13.44 -0.26 -2.86
C GLY A 145 13.11 -1.74 -3.07
N PHE A 146 13.14 -2.58 -2.02
CA PHE A 146 12.88 -4.01 -2.16
C PHE A 146 11.51 -4.29 -2.78
N LEU A 147 11.47 -5.19 -3.78
CA LEU A 147 10.25 -5.58 -4.47
C LEU A 147 9.40 -6.51 -3.59
N CYS A 148 8.47 -5.93 -2.83
CA CYS A 148 7.48 -6.64 -2.03
C CYS A 148 6.08 -6.42 -2.60
N SER A 149 5.63 -7.31 -3.49
CA SER A 149 4.45 -7.12 -4.34
C SER A 149 3.63 -8.41 -4.50
N ALA A 150 2.30 -8.31 -4.61
CA ALA A 150 1.43 -9.48 -4.86
C ALA A 150 1.77 -10.18 -6.18
N VAL A 151 2.11 -9.39 -7.21
CA VAL A 151 2.53 -9.90 -8.52
C VAL A 151 3.75 -10.80 -8.36
N GLN A 152 4.75 -10.37 -7.59
CA GLN A 152 5.95 -11.16 -7.33
C GLN A 152 5.65 -12.41 -6.49
N ALA A 153 4.81 -12.28 -5.44
CA ALA A 153 4.42 -13.43 -4.63
C ALA A 153 3.74 -14.54 -5.44
N ILE A 154 2.85 -14.18 -6.38
CA ILE A 154 2.21 -15.15 -7.28
C ILE A 154 3.23 -15.74 -8.25
N ALA A 155 4.12 -14.91 -8.82
CA ALA A 155 5.16 -15.36 -9.73
C ALA A 155 6.05 -16.42 -9.07
N ASP A 156 6.47 -16.17 -7.83
CA ASP A 156 7.29 -17.08 -7.04
C ASP A 156 6.55 -18.39 -6.72
N GLU A 157 5.28 -18.32 -6.29
CA GLU A 157 4.49 -19.51 -5.98
C GLU A 157 4.19 -20.40 -7.18
N THR A 158 3.94 -19.77 -8.34
CA THR A 158 3.50 -20.47 -9.55
C THR A 158 4.63 -20.77 -10.51
N SER A 159 5.84 -20.25 -10.24
CA SER A 159 6.97 -20.26 -11.18
C SER A 159 6.63 -19.63 -12.55
N LEU A 160 5.63 -18.74 -12.59
CA LEU A 160 5.27 -18.00 -13.79
C LEU A 160 6.01 -16.67 -13.83
N PRO A 161 6.32 -16.14 -15.03
CA PRO A 161 6.83 -14.78 -15.16
C PRO A 161 5.85 -13.73 -14.57
N PRO A 162 6.35 -12.68 -13.90
CA PRO A 162 5.53 -11.61 -13.33
C PRO A 162 4.51 -11.00 -14.32
N GLN A 163 4.86 -10.91 -15.61
CA GLN A 163 3.99 -10.39 -16.67
C GLN A 163 2.71 -11.22 -16.87
N LEU A 164 2.78 -12.54 -16.67
CA LEU A 164 1.60 -13.41 -16.76
C LEU A 164 0.74 -13.28 -15.51
N THR A 165 1.37 -13.12 -14.35
CA THR A 165 0.67 -13.01 -13.07
C THR A 165 -0.10 -11.70 -12.90
N ARG A 166 0.30 -10.64 -13.61
CA ARG A 166 -0.41 -9.34 -13.61
C ARG A 166 -1.59 -9.27 -14.60
N GLY A 167 -1.89 -10.35 -15.33
CA GLY A 167 -3.00 -10.39 -16.29
C GLY A 167 -2.68 -9.79 -17.68
N GLY A 168 -1.40 -9.61 -18.03
CA GLY A 168 -0.99 -9.19 -19.37
C GLY A 168 -1.24 -10.27 -20.43
N SER A 169 -1.66 -9.87 -21.63
CA SER A 169 -1.84 -10.78 -22.77
C SER A 169 -0.49 -11.28 -23.29
N LEU A 170 -0.32 -12.62 -23.36
CA LEU A 170 0.82 -13.31 -24.00
C LEU A 170 1.14 -12.80 -25.42
N ALA A 171 0.14 -12.27 -26.14
CA ALA A 171 0.27 -11.97 -27.56
C ALA A 171 1.07 -10.68 -27.85
N HIS A 172 1.00 -9.68 -26.98
CA HIS A 172 1.68 -8.41 -27.21
C HIS A 172 3.17 -8.48 -26.84
N ASP A 173 3.50 -9.20 -25.76
CA ASP A 173 4.83 -9.14 -25.16
C ASP A 173 5.79 -10.25 -25.64
N LEU A 174 5.28 -11.32 -26.27
CA LEU A 174 6.10 -12.35 -26.94
C LEU A 174 6.41 -12.03 -28.41
N GLY A 175 6.00 -10.86 -28.92
CA GLY A 175 6.24 -10.48 -30.32
C GLY A 175 5.52 -11.35 -31.36
N MET A 176 4.57 -12.19 -30.94
CA MET A 176 3.84 -13.15 -31.80
C MET A 176 2.61 -12.52 -32.48
N GLY A 177 2.72 -11.26 -32.91
CA GLY A 177 1.62 -10.47 -33.49
C GLY A 177 2.00 -9.82 -34.81
N LYS A 178 2.54 -10.59 -35.77
CA LYS A 178 2.55 -10.20 -37.19
C LYS A 178 2.12 -11.38 -38.03
N GLU A 179 0.82 -11.67 -38.05
CA GLU A 179 0.25 -12.33 -39.22
C GLU A 179 0.24 -11.32 -40.36
N SER A 180 1.12 -11.56 -41.33
CA SER A 180 1.10 -10.92 -42.63
C SER A 180 -0.27 -11.14 -43.28
N ARG A 181 -1.05 -10.07 -43.42
CA ARG A 181 -2.08 -10.05 -44.47
C ARG A 181 -1.35 -10.16 -45.81
N VAL A 182 -1.44 -11.34 -46.41
CA VAL A 182 -1.20 -11.53 -47.82
C VAL A 182 -2.45 -11.03 -48.50
N ASP A 183 -2.40 -9.79 -48.99
CA ASP A 183 -3.46 -9.27 -49.86
C ASP A 183 -3.34 -9.97 -51.22
N GLY A 184 -4.42 -10.63 -51.62
CA GLY A 184 -4.69 -11.10 -52.98
C GLY A 184 -5.76 -10.25 -53.63
#